data_AF-A0A966IY80-F1
#
_entry.id   AF-A0A966IY80-F1
#
_cell.length_a   1.000
_cell.length_b   1.000
_cell.length_c   1.000
_cell.angle_alpha   90.00
_cell.angle_beta   90.00
_cell.angle_gamma   90.00
#
_symmetry.space_group_name_H-M   'P 1'
#
loop_
_entity.id
_entity.type
_entity.pdbx_description
1 polymer ?
#
loop_
_entity_poly.entity_id
_entity_poly.type
_entity_poly.pdbx_seq_one_letter_code
_entity_poly.pdbx_strand_id
1 'polypeptide(L)'
;MMSSQISIVLTGAQVTLDESSDLQNAATTSSAGDSNDNDIATSDWPTVLADRLSVLVSGSPMESARSGFDGVTGQPLVEIDTSVAVQSLTLTNAAGNALNGEDSGLLTHAGQSIFLFTDTQEPNLVLGKTDSGQVVMAVYLSPTSPDLHAAEVWTVLYQPLYHPDSNAPDEAVNLAGKLFVTAETTGGSNMLVSGPSGQNLFLMLGDHHEAVVVTGVHPA
;
A
#
# COMPACT_ATOMS: atom_id res chain seq x y z
N MET A 1 -18.05 26.02 11.08
CA MET A 1 -17.98 24.55 11.23
C MET A 1 -16.59 24.15 10.79
N MET A 2 -15.86 23.37 11.59
CA MET A 2 -14.56 22.84 11.16
C MET A 2 -14.85 21.89 9.98
N SER A 3 -14.27 22.19 8.81
CA SER A 3 -14.17 21.21 7.73
C SER A 3 -13.63 19.92 8.35
N SER A 4 -14.28 18.78 8.15
CA SER A 4 -13.64 17.50 8.46
C SER A 4 -12.49 17.38 7.47
N GLN A 5 -11.32 17.80 7.92
CA GLN A 5 -10.10 17.77 7.12
C GLN A 5 -9.54 16.37 7.32
N ILE A 6 -9.59 15.57 6.27
CA ILE A 6 -8.80 14.35 6.19
C ILE A 6 -7.47 14.77 5.60
N SER A 7 -6.38 14.42 6.27
CA SER A 7 -5.05 14.56 5.71
C SER A 7 -4.25 13.29 5.89
N ILE A 8 -3.50 12.94 4.84
CA ILE A 8 -2.51 11.87 4.88
C ILE A 8 -1.16 12.55 5.10
N VAL A 9 -0.52 12.23 6.21
CA VAL A 9 0.76 12.79 6.62
C VAL A 9 1.83 11.71 6.50
N LEU A 10 2.91 12.02 5.78
CA LEU A 10 4.11 11.18 5.80
C LEU A 10 4.85 11.44 7.11
N THR A 11 5.19 10.38 7.83
CA THR A 11 5.88 10.47 9.13
C THR A 11 7.35 10.86 9.01
N GLY A 12 7.92 10.70 7.80
CA GLY A 12 9.36 10.81 7.55
C GLY A 12 10.11 9.49 7.72
N ALA A 13 9.43 8.40 8.11
CA ALA A 13 9.98 7.05 7.98
C ALA A 13 10.33 6.76 6.51
N GLN A 14 11.34 5.91 6.30
CA GLN A 14 11.76 5.47 4.98
C GLN A 14 11.67 3.94 4.90
N VAL A 15 11.70 3.43 3.67
CA VAL A 15 11.89 2.01 3.40
C VAL A 15 13.07 1.94 2.45
N THR A 16 14.23 1.55 2.96
CA THR A 16 15.38 1.19 2.13
C THR A 16 15.63 -0.30 2.28
N LEU A 17 15.74 -0.97 1.13
CA LEU A 17 16.03 -2.38 1.00
C LEU A 17 17.38 -2.45 0.29
N ASP A 18 18.29 -3.25 0.83
CA ASP A 18 19.55 -3.56 0.18
C ASP A 18 19.49 -4.96 -0.47
N GLU A 19 20.12 -5.12 -1.63
CA GLU A 19 20.23 -6.41 -2.33
C GLU A 19 21.50 -7.19 -1.94
N SER A 20 22.30 -6.63 -1.03
CA SER A 20 23.44 -7.34 -0.44
C SER A 20 22.99 -8.46 0.51
N SER A 21 23.90 -9.38 0.82
CA SER A 21 23.57 -10.53 1.67
C SER A 21 23.52 -10.17 3.14
N ASP A 22 22.67 -10.89 3.88
CA ASP A 22 22.40 -10.69 5.31
C ASP A 22 21.52 -9.46 5.57
N LEU A 23 20.88 -9.40 6.74
CA LEU A 23 20.06 -8.26 7.11
C LEU A 23 20.94 -7.01 7.29
N GLN A 24 20.64 -5.94 6.56
CA GLN A 24 21.26 -4.63 6.74
C GLN A 24 20.31 -3.71 7.52
N ASN A 25 20.62 -3.50 8.80
CA ASN A 25 19.93 -2.54 9.67
C ASN A 25 20.80 -2.15 10.88
N ALA A 26 20.38 -1.13 11.62
CA ALA A 26 21.14 -0.58 12.74
C ALA A 26 21.45 -1.58 13.88
N ALA A 27 20.71 -2.69 13.99
CA ALA A 27 20.95 -3.71 15.00
C ALA A 27 21.98 -4.76 14.59
N THR A 28 22.22 -4.94 13.28
CA THR A 28 23.01 -6.04 12.72
C THR A 28 24.38 -5.61 12.23
N THR A 29 24.53 -4.33 11.87
CA THR A 29 25.77 -3.76 11.35
C THR A 29 25.96 -2.32 11.80
N SER A 30 27.21 -1.85 11.79
CA SER A 30 27.59 -0.46 12.06
C SER A 30 28.23 0.23 10.85
N SER A 31 28.30 -0.47 9.72
CA SER A 31 28.75 0.10 8.44
C SER A 31 27.75 1.16 8.00
N ALA A 32 28.25 2.32 7.56
CA ALA A 32 27.39 3.31 6.90
C ALA A 32 26.99 2.78 5.52
N GLY A 33 25.76 3.04 5.07
CA GLY A 33 25.14 2.34 3.95
C GLY A 33 24.20 1.27 4.51
N ASP A 34 24.79 0.21 5.04
CA ASP A 34 24.08 -0.94 5.59
C ASP A 34 23.24 -0.63 6.85
N SER A 35 23.79 0.11 7.82
CA SER A 35 23.15 0.31 9.13
C SER A 35 21.97 1.27 9.08
N ASN A 36 21.81 2.00 7.98
CA ASN A 36 20.67 2.87 7.73
C ASN A 36 19.59 2.21 6.89
N ASP A 37 19.73 0.92 6.57
CA ASP A 37 18.70 0.15 5.88
C ASP A 37 17.64 -0.44 6.80
N ASN A 38 16.56 -0.92 6.18
CA ASN A 38 15.36 -1.35 6.88
C ASN A 38 15.05 -2.83 6.66
N ASP A 39 16.09 -3.62 6.39
CA ASP A 39 15.95 -5.04 6.10
C ASP A 39 15.38 -5.79 7.28
N ILE A 40 14.45 -6.69 6.98
CA ILE A 40 13.73 -7.49 7.96
C ILE A 40 13.67 -8.95 7.51
N ALA A 41 13.73 -9.86 8.47
CA ALA A 41 13.62 -11.28 8.19
C ALA A 41 12.21 -11.66 7.72
N THR A 42 12.15 -12.61 6.80
CA THR A 42 10.89 -13.17 6.28
C THR A 42 10.04 -13.84 7.36
N SER A 43 10.65 -14.28 8.47
CA SER A 43 9.96 -14.82 9.63
C SER A 43 9.15 -13.79 10.41
N ASP A 44 9.45 -12.51 10.25
CA ASP A 44 8.81 -11.41 10.97
C ASP A 44 7.71 -10.72 10.15
N TRP A 45 7.38 -11.27 8.97
CA TRP A 45 6.32 -10.74 8.13
C TRP A 45 4.93 -10.85 8.79
N PRO A 46 4.01 -9.91 8.49
CA PRO A 46 2.61 -10.09 8.81
C PRO A 46 2.08 -11.39 8.22
N THR A 47 1.34 -12.18 9.01
CA THR A 47 0.82 -13.49 8.57
C THR A 47 -0.01 -13.38 7.29
N VAL A 48 -0.82 -12.32 7.16
CA VAL A 48 -1.62 -12.04 5.95
C VAL A 48 -0.74 -11.90 4.71
N LEU A 49 0.38 -11.18 4.83
CA LEU A 49 1.35 -11.00 3.75
C LEU A 49 2.01 -12.33 3.38
N ALA A 50 2.52 -13.05 4.39
CA ALA A 50 3.19 -14.33 4.19
C ALA A 50 2.28 -15.37 3.52
N ASP A 51 1.06 -15.53 4.03
CA ASP A 51 0.07 -16.45 3.48
C ASP A 51 -0.27 -16.08 2.03
N ARG A 52 -0.50 -14.79 1.76
CA ARG A 52 -0.90 -14.35 0.42
C ARG A 52 0.24 -14.54 -0.60
N LEU A 53 1.47 -14.18 -0.25
CA LEU A 53 2.63 -14.35 -1.12
C LEU A 53 2.97 -15.82 -1.37
N SER A 54 2.75 -16.71 -0.40
CA SER A 54 2.97 -18.16 -0.59
C SER A 54 2.08 -18.78 -1.67
N VAL A 55 0.93 -18.16 -1.94
CA VAL A 55 0.00 -18.57 -3.02
C VAL A 55 0.36 -17.92 -4.35
N LEU A 56 0.82 -16.67 -4.32
CA LEU A 56 1.05 -15.86 -5.51
C LEU A 56 2.42 -16.07 -6.15
N VAL A 57 3.41 -16.52 -5.37
CA VAL A 57 4.80 -16.61 -5.79
C VAL A 57 5.36 -17.98 -5.45
N SER A 58 5.90 -18.68 -6.46
CA SER A 58 6.52 -19.99 -6.29
C SER A 58 8.01 -19.92 -5.91
N GLY A 59 8.62 -18.75 -5.99
CA GLY A 59 10.01 -18.50 -5.62
C GLY A 59 10.14 -18.03 -4.18
N SER A 60 11.32 -18.26 -3.60
CA SER A 60 11.66 -17.67 -2.29
C SER A 60 11.94 -16.18 -2.45
N PRO A 61 11.52 -15.34 -1.48
CA PRO A 61 11.99 -13.96 -1.42
C PRO A 61 13.51 -13.94 -1.28
N MET A 62 14.13 -12.97 -1.95
CA MET A 62 15.54 -12.65 -1.79
C MET A 62 15.70 -11.80 -0.54
N GLU A 63 15.04 -10.63 -0.52
CA GLU A 63 15.17 -9.65 0.54
C GLU A 63 13.81 -9.01 0.86
N SER A 64 13.70 -8.40 2.03
CA SER A 64 12.52 -7.63 2.42
C SER A 64 12.84 -6.52 3.39
N ALA A 65 12.10 -5.43 3.31
CA ALA A 65 12.25 -4.29 4.21
C ALA A 65 10.89 -3.85 4.79
N ARG A 66 10.95 -3.20 5.95
CA ARG A 66 9.79 -2.65 6.67
C ARG A 66 10.02 -1.18 7.00
N SER A 67 9.01 -0.34 6.82
CA SER A 67 9.16 1.11 7.03
C SER A 67 9.71 1.46 8.42
N GLY A 68 10.78 2.25 8.42
CA GLY A 68 11.47 2.74 9.60
C GLY A 68 12.06 1.65 10.49
N PHE A 69 12.25 0.43 9.97
CA PHE A 69 12.79 -0.67 10.75
C PHE A 69 14.27 -0.48 11.05
N ASP A 70 14.63 -0.48 12.32
CA ASP A 70 16.00 -0.29 12.80
C ASP A 70 16.67 -1.60 13.26
N GLY A 71 16.07 -2.74 12.90
CA GLY A 71 16.47 -4.06 13.41
C GLY A 71 15.72 -4.48 14.68
N VAL A 72 14.91 -3.60 15.28
CA VAL A 72 14.11 -3.90 16.47
C VAL A 72 12.65 -3.52 16.27
N THR A 73 12.39 -2.28 15.83
CA THR A 73 11.04 -1.73 15.69
C THR A 73 10.85 -1.04 14.35
N GLY A 74 9.67 -1.20 13.76
CA GLY A 74 9.26 -0.40 12.60
C GLY A 74 8.59 0.90 13.03
N GLN A 75 8.37 1.78 12.05
CA GLN A 75 7.61 3.02 12.20
C GLN A 75 6.57 3.13 11.09
N PRO A 76 5.36 3.65 11.37
CA PRO A 76 4.40 3.94 10.31
C PRO A 76 5.01 4.85 9.25
N LEU A 77 4.73 4.58 7.98
CA LEU A 77 5.12 5.46 6.88
C LEU A 77 4.11 6.61 6.72
N VAL A 78 2.84 6.30 6.95
CA VAL A 78 1.72 7.22 6.81
C VAL A 78 0.88 7.25 8.07
N GLU A 79 0.39 8.45 8.39
CA GLU A 79 -0.63 8.71 9.39
C GLU A 79 -1.82 9.41 8.74
N ILE A 80 -3.03 9.04 9.16
CA ILE A 80 -4.29 9.62 8.69
C ILE A 80 -4.83 10.49 9.83
N ASP A 81 -4.71 11.80 9.66
CA ASP A 81 -5.32 12.77 10.57
C ASP A 81 -6.73 13.06 10.09
N THR A 82 -7.71 12.58 10.85
CA THR A 82 -9.13 12.72 10.59
C THR A 82 -9.95 12.59 11.87
N SER A 83 -11.12 13.23 11.87
CA SER A 83 -12.13 13.09 12.92
C SER A 83 -13.25 12.10 12.55
N VAL A 84 -13.20 11.51 11.35
CA VAL A 84 -14.18 10.52 10.86
C VAL A 84 -13.53 9.14 10.71
N ALA A 85 -14.34 8.09 10.86
CA ALA A 85 -13.87 6.72 10.69
C ALA A 85 -13.31 6.47 9.29
N VAL A 86 -12.09 5.93 9.24
CA VAL A 86 -11.43 5.43 8.04
C VAL A 86 -11.92 4.01 7.80
N GLN A 87 -12.45 3.76 6.59
CA GLN A 87 -13.04 2.48 6.19
C GLN A 87 -12.02 1.58 5.50
N SER A 88 -11.11 2.18 4.74
CA SER A 88 -10.08 1.45 4.01
C SER A 88 -8.84 2.32 3.85
N LEU A 89 -7.69 1.66 3.77
CA LEU A 89 -6.42 2.26 3.43
C LEU A 89 -5.72 1.32 2.46
N THR A 90 -5.57 1.75 1.21
CA THR A 90 -5.11 0.88 0.10
C THR A 90 -4.04 1.54 -0.73
N LEU A 91 -3.31 0.73 -1.49
CA LEU A 91 -2.36 1.20 -2.51
C LEU A 91 -3.06 1.31 -3.87
N THR A 92 -2.92 2.47 -4.50
CA THR A 92 -3.65 2.81 -5.74
C THR A 92 -2.76 3.55 -6.74
N ASN A 93 -3.29 3.73 -7.94
CA ASN A 93 -2.73 4.65 -8.92
C ASN A 93 -3.13 6.11 -8.61
N ALA A 94 -2.63 7.06 -9.42
CA ALA A 94 -2.87 8.49 -9.23
C ALA A 94 -4.35 8.90 -9.25
N ALA A 95 -5.22 8.09 -9.85
CA ALA A 95 -6.67 8.32 -9.89
C ALA A 95 -7.42 7.69 -8.71
N GLY A 96 -6.71 7.06 -7.76
CA GLY A 96 -7.31 6.35 -6.63
C GLY A 96 -7.91 4.99 -7.02
N ASN A 97 -7.50 4.40 -8.16
CA ASN A 97 -7.97 3.08 -8.56
C ASN A 97 -6.90 2.00 -8.30
N ALA A 98 -7.36 0.76 -8.17
CA ALA A 98 -6.48 -0.40 -8.10
C ALA A 98 -5.55 -0.44 -9.34
N LEU A 99 -4.29 -0.82 -9.12
CA LEU A 99 -3.30 -0.96 -10.18
C LEU A 99 -3.60 -2.21 -11.00
N ASN A 100 -3.53 -2.08 -12.32
CA ASN A 100 -3.78 -3.14 -13.29
C ASN A 100 -2.87 -3.01 -14.51
N GLY A 101 -1.56 -3.04 -14.28
CA GLY A 101 -0.54 -3.06 -15.33
C GLY A 101 0.12 -1.70 -15.58
N GLU A 102 0.08 -0.79 -14.62
CA GLU A 102 0.78 0.49 -14.71
C GLU A 102 2.29 0.27 -14.74
N ASP A 103 2.97 0.97 -15.65
CA ASP A 103 4.41 0.91 -15.77
C ASP A 103 5.09 1.56 -14.54
N SER A 104 5.84 0.73 -13.80
CA SER A 104 6.62 1.17 -12.64
C SER A 104 7.79 2.08 -13.04
N GLY A 105 8.27 1.98 -14.28
CA GLY A 105 9.53 2.58 -14.73
C GLY A 105 10.78 1.82 -14.26
N LEU A 106 10.62 0.74 -13.49
CA LEU A 106 11.70 -0.13 -13.04
C LEU A 106 11.93 -1.27 -14.03
N LEU A 107 13.17 -1.74 -14.06
CA LEU A 107 13.58 -2.91 -14.84
C LEU A 107 14.13 -3.98 -13.90
N THR A 108 13.95 -5.24 -14.26
CA THR A 108 14.76 -6.33 -13.69
C THR A 108 16.22 -6.15 -14.10
N HIS A 109 17.16 -6.77 -13.39
CA HIS A 109 18.57 -6.81 -13.80
C HIS A 109 18.76 -7.34 -15.24
N ALA A 110 17.86 -8.19 -15.72
CA ALA A 110 17.85 -8.69 -17.10
C ALA A 110 17.26 -7.72 -18.14
N GLY A 111 16.85 -6.51 -17.72
CA GLY A 111 16.30 -5.46 -18.57
C GLY A 111 14.82 -5.62 -18.90
N GLN A 112 14.06 -6.44 -18.17
CA GLN A 112 12.62 -6.61 -18.39
C GLN A 112 11.83 -5.55 -17.62
N SER A 113 10.84 -4.94 -18.28
CA SER A 113 9.92 -3.98 -17.64
C SER A 113 9.10 -4.61 -16.52
N ILE A 114 8.86 -3.84 -15.48
CA ILE A 114 8.06 -4.22 -14.32
C ILE A 114 6.77 -3.40 -14.30
N PHE A 115 5.64 -4.08 -14.23
CA PHE A 115 4.30 -3.49 -14.19
C PHE A 115 3.62 -3.78 -12.85
N LEU A 116 2.87 -2.81 -12.34
CA LEU A 116 2.26 -2.88 -11.02
C LEU A 116 0.82 -3.40 -11.10
N PHE A 117 0.47 -4.30 -10.20
CA PHE A 117 -0.87 -4.88 -10.10
C PHE A 117 -1.31 -4.99 -8.64
N THR A 118 -2.45 -4.43 -8.29
CA THR A 118 -3.09 -4.67 -7.00
C THR A 118 -3.61 -6.10 -6.95
N ASP A 119 -3.37 -6.79 -5.84
CA ASP A 119 -3.91 -8.12 -5.65
C ASP A 119 -5.44 -8.09 -5.42
N THR A 120 -6.13 -9.03 -6.06
CA THR A 120 -7.61 -9.08 -6.04
C THR A 120 -8.22 -9.60 -4.74
N GLN A 121 -7.44 -10.29 -3.90
CA GLN A 121 -7.91 -10.83 -2.62
C GLN A 121 -7.34 -10.06 -1.43
N GLU A 122 -6.22 -9.37 -1.61
CA GLU A 122 -5.59 -8.48 -0.65
C GLU A 122 -5.29 -7.11 -1.31
N PRO A 123 -6.25 -6.16 -1.30
CA PRO A 123 -6.10 -4.86 -1.96
C PRO A 123 -4.95 -3.99 -1.43
N ASN A 124 -4.40 -4.32 -0.27
CA ASN A 124 -3.24 -3.63 0.29
C ASN A 124 -1.91 -4.14 -0.25
N LEU A 125 -1.93 -5.23 -1.05
CA LEU A 125 -0.77 -5.83 -1.68
C LEU A 125 -0.71 -5.42 -3.16
N VAL A 126 0.42 -4.87 -3.57
CA VAL A 126 0.75 -4.56 -4.95
C VAL A 126 1.93 -5.42 -5.37
N LEU A 127 1.80 -6.07 -6.52
CA LEU A 127 2.84 -6.89 -7.13
C LEU A 127 3.45 -6.18 -8.33
N GLY A 128 4.78 -6.11 -8.36
CA GLY A 128 5.54 -5.81 -9.58
C GLY A 128 5.77 -7.09 -10.37
N LYS A 129 5.28 -7.14 -11.61
CA LYS A 129 5.37 -8.31 -12.49
C LYS A 129 6.01 -7.96 -13.82
N THR A 130 6.75 -8.88 -14.41
CA THR A 130 7.18 -8.77 -15.80
C THR A 130 6.01 -8.98 -16.77
N ASP A 131 6.22 -8.71 -18.06
CA ASP A 131 5.26 -9.03 -19.14
C ASP A 131 4.83 -10.50 -19.18
N SER A 132 5.69 -11.42 -18.71
CA SER A 132 5.37 -12.85 -18.60
C SER A 132 4.58 -13.21 -17.35
N GLY A 133 4.23 -12.23 -16.50
CA GLY A 133 3.51 -12.41 -15.26
C GLY A 133 4.36 -12.91 -14.09
N GLN A 134 5.68 -12.94 -14.24
CA GLN A 134 6.58 -13.35 -13.17
C GLN A 134 6.67 -12.23 -12.12
N VAL A 135 6.47 -12.56 -10.84
CA VAL A 135 6.61 -11.61 -9.75
C VAL A 135 8.09 -11.28 -9.55
N VAL A 136 8.39 -9.98 -9.49
CA VAL A 136 9.72 -9.41 -9.27
C VAL A 136 9.79 -8.78 -7.89
N MET A 137 8.74 -8.05 -7.50
CA MET A 137 8.66 -7.39 -6.21
C MET A 137 7.23 -7.38 -5.69
N ALA A 138 7.07 -7.13 -4.39
CA ALA A 138 5.81 -6.85 -3.75
C ALA A 138 5.93 -5.63 -2.84
N VAL A 139 4.85 -4.84 -2.75
CA VAL A 139 4.69 -3.74 -1.80
C VAL A 139 3.39 -3.96 -1.05
N TYR A 140 3.44 -3.95 0.27
CA TYR A 140 2.28 -4.21 1.12
C TYR A 140 2.09 -3.07 2.13
N LEU A 141 0.88 -2.55 2.20
CA LEU A 141 0.47 -1.54 3.16
C LEU A 141 -0.22 -2.21 4.35
N SER A 142 0.44 -2.20 5.50
CA SER A 142 -0.08 -2.83 6.72
C SER A 142 -0.58 -1.77 7.70
N PRO A 143 -1.89 -1.66 7.93
CA PRO A 143 -2.41 -0.83 9.02
C PRO A 143 -1.82 -1.26 10.36
N THR A 144 -1.45 -0.30 11.20
CA THR A 144 -0.87 -0.57 12.53
C THR A 144 -1.92 -0.70 13.63
N SER A 145 -3.16 -0.30 13.33
CA SER A 145 -4.29 -0.42 14.23
C SER A 145 -5.59 -0.72 13.47
N PRO A 146 -6.60 -1.31 14.14
CA PRO A 146 -7.92 -1.55 13.53
C PRO A 146 -8.64 -0.28 13.05
N ASP A 147 -8.30 0.88 13.64
CA ASP A 147 -8.93 2.16 13.30
C ASP A 147 -8.31 2.79 12.02
N LEU A 148 -7.29 2.17 11.43
CA LEU A 148 -6.65 2.56 10.15
C LEU A 148 -6.06 3.99 10.14
N HIS A 149 -5.68 4.51 11.31
CA HIS A 149 -5.08 5.84 11.43
C HIS A 149 -3.59 5.89 11.11
N ALA A 150 -2.92 4.74 11.00
CA ALA A 150 -1.53 4.69 10.58
C ALA A 150 -1.23 3.36 9.89
N ALA A 151 -0.26 3.37 9.00
CA ALA A 151 0.18 2.16 8.31
C ALA A 151 1.67 2.15 8.04
N GLU A 152 2.23 0.94 8.13
CA GLU A 152 3.58 0.61 7.73
C GLU A 152 3.60 0.08 6.30
N VAL A 153 4.73 0.25 5.62
CA VAL A 153 4.95 -0.32 4.30
C VAL A 153 5.99 -1.42 4.40
N TRP A 154 5.71 -2.52 3.72
CA TRP A 154 6.60 -3.65 3.56
C TRP A 154 6.95 -3.78 2.09
N THR A 155 8.22 -4.03 1.79
CA THR A 155 8.68 -4.36 0.44
C THR A 155 9.33 -5.73 0.45
N VAL A 156 9.14 -6.48 -0.62
CA VAL A 156 9.74 -7.80 -0.82
C VAL A 156 10.28 -7.87 -2.23
N LEU A 157 11.49 -8.41 -2.37
CA LEU A 157 12.14 -8.60 -3.65
C LEU A 157 12.30 -10.09 -3.96
N TYR A 158 12.01 -10.48 -5.20
CA TYR A 158 12.12 -11.85 -5.71
C TYR A 158 13.13 -11.98 -6.86
N GLN A 159 13.48 -10.87 -7.51
CA GLN A 159 14.52 -10.80 -8.53
C GLN A 159 15.26 -9.47 -8.39
N PRO A 160 16.57 -9.42 -8.65
CA PRO A 160 17.33 -8.18 -8.57
C PRO A 160 16.82 -7.14 -9.56
N LEU A 161 16.81 -5.88 -9.13
CA LEU A 161 16.47 -4.74 -9.96
C LEU A 161 17.68 -4.25 -10.75
N TYR A 162 17.41 -3.50 -11.81
CA TYR A 162 18.47 -2.84 -12.58
C TYR A 162 18.88 -1.54 -11.88
N HIS A 163 20.16 -1.43 -11.52
CA HIS A 163 20.77 -0.19 -11.03
C HIS A 163 21.53 0.49 -12.17
N PRO A 164 21.09 1.68 -12.64
CA PRO A 164 21.72 2.36 -13.77
C PRO A 164 23.16 2.84 -13.51
N ASP A 165 23.57 3.10 -12.26
CA ASP A 165 24.94 3.47 -11.89
C ASP A 165 25.65 2.36 -11.13
N SER A 166 26.47 1.59 -11.85
CA SER A 166 27.29 0.51 -11.27
C SER A 166 28.39 0.99 -10.31
N ASN A 167 28.59 2.30 -10.14
CA ASN A 167 29.57 2.87 -9.20
C ASN A 167 28.94 3.35 -7.89
N ALA A 168 27.60 3.32 -7.80
CA ALA A 168 26.84 3.62 -6.60
C ALA A 168 26.22 2.32 -6.08
N PRO A 169 26.86 1.64 -5.10
CA PRO A 169 26.31 0.40 -4.54
C PRO A 169 24.92 0.62 -3.93
N ASP A 170 24.68 1.78 -3.32
CA ASP A 170 23.43 2.15 -2.66
C ASP A 170 22.55 3.05 -3.55
N GLU A 171 22.43 2.71 -4.84
CA GLU A 171 21.61 3.49 -5.74
C GLU A 171 20.11 3.28 -5.46
N ALA A 172 19.43 4.35 -5.04
CA ALA A 172 18.00 4.30 -4.79
C ALA A 172 17.18 4.22 -6.08
N VAL A 173 16.48 3.10 -6.27
CA VAL A 173 15.37 2.99 -7.22
C VAL A 173 14.07 3.42 -6.55
N ASN A 174 13.27 4.27 -7.20
CA ASN A 174 12.05 4.81 -6.59
C ASN A 174 10.81 4.61 -7.45
N LEU A 175 9.67 4.49 -6.77
CA LEU A 175 8.32 4.43 -7.36
C LEU A 175 7.60 5.78 -7.25
N ALA A 176 8.36 6.89 -7.27
CA ALA A 176 7.79 8.21 -7.06
C ALA A 176 6.76 8.53 -8.15
N GLY A 177 5.55 8.93 -7.73
CA GLY A 177 4.44 9.23 -8.65
C GLY A 177 3.84 8.00 -9.34
N LYS A 178 4.19 6.79 -8.92
CA LYS A 178 3.65 5.53 -9.47
C LYS A 178 2.69 4.84 -8.52
N LEU A 179 2.97 4.90 -7.22
CA LEU A 179 2.20 4.27 -6.17
C LEU A 179 1.70 5.31 -5.18
N PHE A 180 0.42 5.24 -4.85
CA PHE A 180 -0.27 6.21 -3.99
C PHE A 180 -0.94 5.47 -2.83
N VAL A 181 -1.09 6.15 -1.70
CA VAL A 181 -1.93 5.68 -0.58
C VAL A 181 -3.27 6.38 -0.67
N THR A 182 -4.36 5.61 -0.71
CA THR A 182 -5.73 6.13 -0.69
C THR A 182 -6.42 5.68 0.58
N ALA A 183 -6.98 6.66 1.31
CA ALA A 183 -7.83 6.42 2.46
C ALA A 183 -9.29 6.73 2.08
N GLU A 184 -10.19 5.78 2.32
CA GLU A 184 -11.62 6.03 2.20
C GLU A 184 -12.20 6.24 3.59
N THR A 185 -13.06 7.25 3.74
CA THR A 185 -13.76 7.53 5.00
C THR A 185 -15.26 7.38 4.82
N THR A 186 -15.96 7.21 5.93
CA THR A 186 -17.43 7.22 5.90
C THR A 186 -17.93 8.65 5.66
N GLY A 187 -18.12 9.01 4.39
CA GLY A 187 -18.62 10.33 3.97
C GLY A 187 -20.00 10.32 3.30
N GLY A 188 -20.69 9.17 3.24
CA GLY A 188 -22.00 9.06 2.61
C GLY A 188 -22.88 8.04 3.32
N SER A 189 -23.97 8.51 3.92
CA SER A 189 -24.94 7.71 4.66
C SER A 189 -25.38 6.49 3.85
N ASN A 190 -25.03 5.28 4.29
CA ASN A 190 -25.64 4.03 3.81
C ASN A 190 -27.09 3.95 4.32
N MET A 191 -27.95 4.83 3.80
CA MET A 191 -29.34 5.01 4.21
C MET A 191 -30.31 4.28 3.27
N LEU A 192 -29.79 3.49 2.32
CA LEU A 192 -30.57 2.59 1.47
C LEU A 192 -30.83 1.23 2.15
N VAL A 193 -30.91 1.21 3.48
CA VAL A 193 -31.20 0.00 4.26
C VAL A 193 -32.68 -0.39 4.07
N SER A 194 -32.91 -1.28 3.12
CA SER A 194 -34.03 -2.24 3.01
C SER A 194 -35.40 -1.87 3.62
N GLY A 195 -35.98 -0.72 3.26
CA GLY A 195 -37.42 -0.51 3.44
C GLY A 195 -38.20 -1.38 2.44
N PRO A 196 -39.30 -2.07 2.83
CA PRO A 196 -40.20 -2.72 1.86
C PRO A 196 -40.62 -1.75 0.76
N SER A 197 -40.73 -2.21 -0.49
CA SER A 197 -41.16 -1.37 -1.61
C SER A 197 -42.48 -0.66 -1.27
N GLY A 198 -42.55 0.67 -1.46
CA GLY A 198 -43.77 1.45 -1.28
C GLY A 198 -43.89 2.24 0.03
N GLN A 199 -42.92 2.19 0.95
CA GLN A 199 -42.98 3.00 2.18
C GLN A 199 -42.62 4.48 2.02
N ASN A 200 -41.81 4.84 1.02
CA ASN A 200 -41.37 6.21 0.78
C ASN A 200 -41.54 6.57 -0.70
N LEU A 201 -42.24 7.67 -0.99
CA LEU A 201 -42.40 8.21 -2.36
C LEU A 201 -41.10 8.90 -2.84
N PHE A 202 -40.33 9.43 -1.89
CA PHE A 202 -38.99 9.98 -2.08
C PHE A 202 -38.15 9.68 -0.84
N LEU A 203 -36.85 9.44 -1.05
CA LEU A 203 -35.86 9.30 0.02
C LEU A 203 -34.88 10.48 -0.10
N MET A 204 -34.74 11.26 0.97
CA MET A 204 -33.66 12.24 1.09
C MET A 204 -32.50 11.61 1.81
N LEU A 205 -31.34 11.61 1.15
CA LEU A 205 -30.07 11.16 1.67
C LEU A 205 -29.16 12.38 1.81
N GLY A 206 -28.49 12.56 2.94
CA GLY A 206 -27.50 13.63 3.11
C GLY A 206 -27.74 14.51 4.33
N ASP A 207 -27.12 15.69 4.32
CA ASP A 207 -27.13 16.65 5.42
C ASP A 207 -27.60 18.05 4.95
N HIS A 208 -27.35 19.08 5.77
CA HIS A 208 -27.76 20.47 5.46
C HIS A 208 -26.91 21.13 4.35
N HIS A 209 -25.80 20.54 3.93
CA HIS A 209 -24.90 21.06 2.90
C HIS A 209 -25.01 20.29 1.59
N GLU A 210 -25.11 18.96 1.64
CA GLU A 210 -25.26 18.11 0.45
C GLU A 210 -26.35 17.07 0.65
N ALA A 211 -27.30 17.02 -0.29
CA ALA A 211 -28.39 16.06 -0.25
C ALA A 211 -28.74 15.51 -1.64
N VAL A 212 -29.02 14.21 -1.69
CA VAL A 212 -29.53 13.49 -2.84
C VAL A 212 -30.99 13.14 -2.60
N VAL A 213 -31.86 13.50 -3.54
CA VAL A 213 -33.26 13.08 -3.55
C VAL A 213 -33.41 11.91 -4.51
N VAL A 214 -33.74 10.74 -3.96
CA VAL A 214 -34.05 9.54 -4.73
C VAL A 214 -35.56 9.48 -4.95
N THR A 215 -36.00 9.42 -6.20
CA THR A 215 -37.42 9.28 -6.58
C THR A 215 -37.63 8.02 -7.41
N GLY A 216 -38.75 7.34 -7.22
CA GLY A 216 -39.16 6.19 -8.03
C GLY A 216 -40.08 6.62 -9.17
N VAL A 217 -39.87 6.07 -10.38
CA VAL A 217 -40.71 6.35 -11.56
C VAL A 217 -42.11 5.70 -11.47
N HIS A 218 -42.26 4.63 -10.68
CA HIS A 218 -43.54 3.97 -10.44
C HIS A 218 -43.68 3.62 -8.94
N PRO A 219 -44.58 4.27 -8.19
CA PRO A 219 -44.93 3.80 -6.86
C PRO A 219 -45.61 2.43 -6.96
N ALA A 220 -45.30 1.53 -6.01
CA ALA A 220 -45.90 0.20 -5.92
C ALA A 220 -47.41 0.26 -5.64
#